data_AF-A0A8T7JSR2-F1
#
_entry.id   AF-A0A8T7JSR2-F1
#
_cell.length_a   1.000
_cell.length_b   1.000
_cell.length_c   1.000
_cell.angle_alpha   90.00
_cell.angle_beta   90.00
_cell.angle_gamma   90.00
#
_symmetry.space_group_name_H-M   'P 1'
#
loop_
_entity.id
_entity.type
_entity.pdbx_description
1 polymer ?
#
loop_
_entity_poly.entity_id
_entity_poly.type
_entity_poly.pdbx_seq_one_letter_code
_entity_poly.pdbx_strand_id
1 'polypeptide(L)'
;MLLGVPIFDTTLVVISRLRRRQMVGSGRRDHTYHRFIAMGISPRMAVLSVHIMALLISGLAFLTLYLAPLVALSFFGASILGGLVFLFWLEGKPALDEPPTQK
;
A
#
# COMPACT_ATOMS: atom_id res chain seq x y z
N MET A 1 6.83 10.32 -5.17
CA MET A 1 6.64 10.00 -3.74
C MET A 1 5.33 10.54 -3.18
N LEU A 2 4.95 11.80 -3.42
CA LEU A 2 3.69 12.38 -2.90
C LEU A 2 2.43 11.53 -3.21
N LEU A 3 2.26 11.09 -4.45
CA LEU A 3 1.17 10.19 -4.86
C LEU A 3 1.48 8.69 -4.63
N GLY A 4 2.56 8.38 -3.91
CA GLY A 4 3.06 7.02 -3.76
C GLY A 4 2.06 6.10 -3.07
N VAL A 5 1.42 6.56 -1.99
CA VAL A 5 0.44 5.76 -1.25
C VAL A 5 -0.84 5.50 -2.08
N PRO A 6 -1.48 6.49 -2.73
CA PRO A 6 -2.61 6.23 -3.62
C PRO A 6 -2.29 5.32 -4.82
N ILE A 7 -1.12 5.51 -5.46
CA ILE A 7 -0.67 4.66 -6.56
C ILE A 7 -0.43 3.22 -6.08
N PHE A 8 0.21 3.08 -4.92
CA PHE A 8 0.44 1.77 -4.30
C PHE A 8 -0.88 1.03 -4.04
N ASP A 9 -1.83 1.70 -3.40
CA ASP A 9 -3.08 1.08 -2.96
C ASP A 9 -3.97 0.67 -4.14
N THR A 10 -4.04 1.49 -5.18
CA THR A 10 -4.72 1.13 -6.44
C THR A 10 -4.02 -0.01 -7.16
N THR A 11 -2.68 0.01 -7.25
CA THR A 11 -1.90 -1.06 -7.88
C THR A 11 -2.10 -2.39 -7.16
N LEU A 12 -2.08 -2.40 -5.83
CA LEU A 12 -2.37 -3.58 -5.01
C LEU A 12 -3.74 -4.17 -5.30
N VAL A 13 -4.79 -3.33 -5.34
CA VAL A 13 -6.16 -3.81 -5.62
C VAL A 13 -6.27 -4.34 -7.05
N VAL A 14 -5.69 -3.64 -8.04
CA VAL A 14 -5.70 -4.08 -9.44
C VAL A 14 -5.01 -5.43 -9.59
N ILE A 15 -3.78 -5.58 -9.08
CA ILE A 15 -3.02 -6.83 -9.16
C ILE A 15 -3.77 -7.96 -8.45
N SER A 16 -4.23 -7.74 -7.21
CA SER A 16 -4.93 -8.77 -6.44
C SER A 16 -6.21 -9.23 -7.13
N ARG A 17 -6.94 -8.33 -7.79
CA ARG A 17 -8.18 -8.68 -8.50
C ARG A 17 -7.92 -9.38 -9.81
N LEU A 18 -6.93 -8.94 -10.59
CA LEU A 18 -6.52 -9.63 -11.81
C LEU A 18 -6.07 -11.06 -11.50
N ARG A 19 -5.27 -11.27 -10.46
CA ARG A 19 -4.87 -12.60 -10.00
C ARG A 19 -6.06 -13.50 -9.62
N ARG A 20 -7.15 -12.90 -9.12
CA ARG A 20 -8.38 -13.60 -8.72
C ARG A 20 -9.44 -13.65 -9.82
N ARG A 21 -9.14 -13.15 -11.02
CA ARG A 21 -10.07 -13.03 -12.15
C ARG A 21 -11.36 -12.26 -11.78
N GLN A 22 -11.23 -11.24 -10.95
CA GLN A 22 -12.32 -10.39 -10.49
C GLN A 22 -12.33 -9.05 -11.23
N MET A 23 -13.52 -8.46 -11.39
CA MET A 23 -13.67 -7.13 -11.99
C MET A 23 -13.04 -6.05 -11.12
N VAL A 24 -12.23 -5.18 -11.73
CA VAL A 24 -11.49 -4.10 -11.05
C VAL A 24 -12.43 -2.97 -10.57
N GLY A 25 -13.62 -2.82 -11.15
CA GLY A 25 -14.57 -1.74 -10.85
C GLY A 25 -15.63 -2.04 -9.78
N SER A 26 -15.68 -3.24 -9.19
CA SER A 26 -16.65 -3.55 -8.14
C SER A 26 -16.24 -2.95 -6.79
N GLY A 27 -17.18 -2.43 -6.00
CA GLY A 27 -16.91 -1.86 -4.67
C GLY A 27 -16.59 -2.95 -3.63
N ARG A 28 -15.35 -3.44 -3.59
CA ARG A 28 -14.85 -4.43 -2.62
C ARG A 28 -13.83 -3.84 -1.65
N ARG A 29 -13.73 -4.44 -0.47
CA ARG A 29 -12.89 -4.04 0.66
C ARG A 29 -11.50 -4.69 0.58
N ASP A 30 -10.79 -4.44 -0.52
CA ASP A 30 -9.49 -5.08 -0.80
C ASP A 30 -8.26 -4.16 -0.60
N HIS A 31 -8.51 -2.91 -0.19
CA HIS A 31 -7.50 -1.88 0.04
C HIS A 31 -6.61 -2.18 1.25
N THR A 32 -5.47 -1.50 1.35
CA THR A 32 -4.47 -1.67 2.42
C THR A 32 -5.09 -1.60 3.82
N TYR A 33 -5.96 -0.61 4.06
CA TYR A 33 -6.72 -0.46 5.30
C TYR A 33 -7.53 -1.72 5.65
N HIS A 34 -8.25 -2.26 4.68
CA HIS A 34 -9.10 -3.42 4.89
C HIS A 34 -8.28 -4.69 5.11
N ARG A 35 -7.14 -4.83 4.44
CA ARG A 35 -6.21 -5.93 4.67
C ARG A 35 -5.55 -5.86 6.05
N PHE A 36 -5.27 -4.67 6.56
CA PHE A 36 -4.84 -4.50 7.96
C PHE A 36 -5.91 -5.00 8.94
N ILE A 37 -7.19 -4.68 8.70
CA ILE A 37 -8.28 -5.20 9.53
C ILE A 37 -8.41 -6.72 9.39
N ALA A 38 -8.30 -7.27 8.18
CA ALA A 38 -8.33 -8.73 7.96
C ALA A 38 -7.20 -9.47 8.69
N MET A 39 -6.06 -8.79 8.94
CA MET A 39 -4.95 -9.31 9.73
C MET A 39 -5.13 -9.16 11.26
N GLY A 40 -6.27 -8.64 11.72
CA GLY A 40 -6.59 -8.48 13.15
C GLY A 40 -6.21 -7.12 13.75
N ILE A 41 -5.79 -6.15 12.94
CA ILE A 41 -5.52 -4.79 13.40
C ILE A 41 -6.87 -4.07 13.64
N SER A 42 -6.99 -3.34 14.75
CA SER A 42 -8.22 -2.58 15.01
C SER A 42 -8.45 -1.49 13.95
N PRO A 43 -9.70 -1.18 13.57
CA PRO A 43 -9.99 -0.20 12.53
C PRO A 43 -9.31 1.16 12.75
N ARG A 44 -9.30 1.66 13.99
CA ARG A 44 -8.63 2.93 14.33
C ARG A 44 -7.14 2.89 14.04
N MET A 45 -6.47 1.79 14.42
CA MET A 45 -5.05 1.62 14.16
C MET A 45 -4.77 1.45 12.67
N ALA A 46 -5.61 0.73 11.94
CA ALA A 46 -5.46 0.56 10.50
C ALA A 46 -5.56 1.90 9.74
N VAL A 47 -6.52 2.77 10.09
CA VAL A 47 -6.60 4.13 9.52
C VAL A 47 -5.35 4.93 9.86
N LEU A 48 -4.91 4.90 11.11
CA LEU A 48 -3.75 5.65 11.57
C LEU A 48 -2.47 5.20 10.86
N SER A 49 -2.28 3.89 10.68
CA SER A 49 -1.13 3.33 9.96
C SER A 49 -1.06 3.85 8.52
N VAL A 50 -2.18 3.86 7.79
CA VAL A 50 -2.22 4.39 6.41
C VAL A 50 -1.90 5.89 6.37
N HIS A 51 -2.40 6.67 7.34
CA HIS A 51 -2.08 8.11 7.44
C HIS A 51 -0.61 8.36 7.79
N ILE A 52 -0.04 7.60 8.72
CA ILE A 52 1.38 7.70 9.08
C ILE A 52 2.24 7.35 7.86
N MET A 53 1.92 6.29 7.13
CA MET A 53 2.62 5.94 5.89
C MET A 53 2.55 7.08 4.87
N ALA A 54 1.37 7.65 4.64
CA ALA A 54 1.19 8.78 3.72
C ALA A 54 1.99 10.01 4.16
N LEU A 55 1.98 10.33 5.46
CA LEU A 55 2.74 11.43 6.04
C LEU A 55 4.25 11.24 5.88
N LEU A 56 4.77 10.04 6.18
CA LEU A 56 6.20 9.73 6.08
C LEU A 56 6.68 9.78 4.63
N ILE A 57 5.96 9.16 3.69
CA ILE A 57 6.35 9.14 2.28
C ILE A 57 6.22 10.54 1.65
N SER A 58 5.19 11.30 2.01
CA SER A 58 5.02 12.67 1.53
C SER A 58 6.06 13.61 2.16
N GLY A 59 6.33 13.48 3.45
CA GLY A 59 7.37 14.23 4.15
C GLY A 59 8.75 13.97 3.57
N LEU A 60 9.06 12.71 3.25
CA LEU A 60 10.29 12.35 2.54
C LEU A 60 10.34 12.99 1.15
N ALA A 61 9.22 13.04 0.42
CA ALA A 61 9.15 13.74 -0.86
C ALA A 61 9.51 15.23 -0.72
N PHE A 62 8.96 15.92 0.28
CA PHE A 62 9.29 17.31 0.56
C PHE A 62 10.76 17.49 0.95
N LEU A 63 11.31 16.61 1.80
CA LEU A 63 12.71 16.67 2.21
C LEU A 63 13.66 16.56 1.01
N THR A 64 13.36 15.68 0.04
CA THR A 64 14.20 15.48 -1.14
C THR A 64 14.33 16.71 -2.03
N LEU A 65 13.45 17.72 -1.91
CA LEU A 65 13.56 18.99 -2.63
C LEU A 65 14.80 19.80 -2.23
N TYR A 66 15.34 19.56 -1.03
CA TYR A 66 16.51 20.27 -0.49
C TYR A 66 17.80 19.44 -0.56
N LEU A 67 17.75 18.24 -1.14
CA LEU A 67 18.90 17.33 -1.22
C LEU A 67 19.57 17.40 -2.60
N ALA A 68 20.83 16.98 -2.66
CA ALA A 68 21.53 16.82 -3.93
C ALA A 68 20.79 15.82 -4.85
N PRO A 69 20.79 16.02 -6.18
CA PRO A 69 20.00 15.20 -7.11
C PRO A 69 20.24 13.69 -6.98
N LEU A 70 21.50 13.27 -6.80
CA LEU A 70 21.84 11.86 -6.65
C LEU A 70 21.27 11.24 -5.37
N VAL A 71 21.26 12.00 -4.28
CA VAL A 71 20.71 11.56 -2.98
C VAL A 71 19.18 11.49 -3.08
N ALA A 72 18.54 12.50 -3.67
CA ALA A 72 17.11 12.51 -3.92
C ALA A 72 16.68 11.31 -4.79
N LEU A 73 17.43 11.00 -5.85
CA LEU A 73 17.18 9.83 -6.70
C LEU A 73 17.33 8.51 -5.93
N SER A 74 18.31 8.43 -5.03
CA SER A 74 18.53 7.25 -4.19
C SER A 74 17.31 7.01 -3.26
N PHE A 75 16.79 8.07 -2.62
CA PHE A 75 15.56 7.97 -1.83
C PHE A 75 14.35 7.59 -2.68
N PHE A 76 14.21 8.18 -3.87
CA PHE A 76 13.15 7.84 -4.81
C PHE A 76 13.18 6.35 -5.17
N GLY A 77 14.34 5.84 -5.61
CA GLY A 77 14.54 4.42 -5.93
C GLY A 77 14.27 3.51 -4.74
N ALA A 78 14.77 3.86 -3.56
CA ALA A 78 14.51 3.11 -2.33
C ALA A 78 13.01 3.04 -1.99
N SER A 79 12.25 4.11 -2.20
CA SER A 79 10.80 4.09 -1.97
C SER A 79 10.03 3.23 -2.95
N ILE A 80 10.48 3.15 -4.21
CA ILE A 80 9.90 2.24 -5.20
C ILE A 80 10.16 0.80 -4.76
N LEU A 81 11.42 0.47 -4.43
CA LEU A 81 11.78 -0.87 -3.98
C LEU A 81 11.02 -1.28 -2.71
N GLY A 82 10.99 -0.40 -1.70
CA GLY A 82 10.23 -0.63 -0.47
C GLY A 82 8.72 -0.79 -0.74
N GLY A 83 8.16 0.04 -1.62
CA GLY A 83 6.78 -0.06 -2.07
C GLY A 83 6.48 -1.38 -2.77
N LEU A 84 7.34 -1.85 -3.67
CA LEU A 84 7.18 -3.14 -4.36
C LEU A 84 7.27 -4.32 -3.39
N VAL A 85 8.26 -4.34 -2.49
CA VAL A 85 8.39 -5.37 -1.46
C VAL A 85 7.14 -5.41 -0.59
N PHE A 86 6.67 -4.24 -0.15
CA PHE A 86 5.46 -4.13 0.63
C PHE A 86 4.22 -4.61 -0.14
N LEU A 87 4.15 -4.31 -1.45
CA LEU A 87 3.04 -4.73 -2.31
C LEU A 87 2.93 -6.25 -2.35
N PHE A 88 4.03 -6.94 -2.71
CA PHE A 88 4.04 -8.39 -2.81
C PHE A 88 3.74 -9.07 -1.47
N TRP A 89 4.27 -8.52 -0.38
CA TRP A 89 3.97 -9.01 0.96
C TRP A 89 2.47 -8.91 1.29
N LEU A 90 1.85 -7.76 0.97
CA LEU A 90 0.46 -7.48 1.30
C LEU A 90 -0.52 -8.20 0.36
N GLU A 91 -0.12 -8.43 -0.89
CA GLU A 91 -0.86 -9.23 -1.88
C GLU A 91 -1.04 -10.68 -1.41
N GLY A 92 -0.08 -11.23 -0.66
CA GLY A 92 -0.16 -12.57 -0.07
C GLY A 92 -1.10 -12.68 1.14
N LYS A 93 -1.62 -11.56 1.66
CA LYS A 93 -2.50 -11.53 2.84
C LYS A 93 -3.99 -11.59 2.44
N PRO A 94 -4.86 -12.13 3.31
CA PRO A 94 -6.29 -12.17 3.04
C PRO A 94 -6.88 -10.76 3.01
N ALA A 95 -7.80 -10.53 2.09
CA ALA A 95 -8.71 -9.39 2.07
C ALA A 95 -9.93 -9.70 2.94
N LEU A 96 -10.58 -8.66 3.47
CA LEU A 96 -11.76 -8.80 4.34
C LEU A 96 -12.92 -9.57 3.67
N ASP A 97 -13.02 -9.47 2.35
CA ASP A 97 -14.09 -10.09 1.57
C ASP A 97 -13.70 -11.47 1.00
N GLU A 98 -12.62 -12.08 1.53
CA GLU A 98 -12.33 -13.50 1.27
C GLU A 98 -13.08 -14.40 2.24
N PRO A 99 -13.60 -15.54 1.78
CA PRO A 99 -14.03 -16.58 2.70
C PRO A 99 -12.84 -16.97 3.59
N PRO A 100 -13.06 -17.22 4.89
CA PRO A 100 -11.98 -17.57 5.79
C PRO A 100 -11.18 -18.73 5.19
N THR A 101 -9.87 -18.54 5.05
CA THR A 101 -8.94 -19.59 4.63
C THR A 101 -9.19 -20.80 5.51
N GLN A 102 -9.81 -21.85 4.95
CA GLN A 102 -9.80 -23.17 5.57
C GLN A 102 -8.34 -23.62 5.58
N LYS A 103 -7.69 -23.44 6.73
CA LYS A 103 -6.50 -24.22 7.10
C LYS A 103 -6.95 -25.48 7.79
#